data_AF-A0A958FCT8-F1
#
_entry.id   AF-A0A958FCT8-F1
#
_cell.length_a   1.000
_cell.length_b   1.000
_cell.length_c   1.000
_cell.angle_alpha   90.00
_cell.angle_beta   90.00
_cell.angle_gamma   90.00
#
_symmetry.space_group_name_H-M   'P 1'
#
loop_
_entity.id
_entity.type
_entity.pdbx_description
1 polymer ?
#
loop_
_entity_poly.entity_id
_entity_poly.type
_entity_poly.pdbx_seq_one_letter_code
_entity_poly.pdbx_strand_id
1 'polypeptide(L)'
;MFICLLPVSLATLRAQEAPLLESLLENAEEEAQGADGFLELLEDLQRHPLAVNNATAGELLRIPFLTGDIAREIVRYRKRHGRLNSVADLDSVPGISRELTEVLAPLLHFRQQATQTRFDYCIRAARALHIPAGYRSTDPERRYHHPLYLHHRLRLQPRSGWEAGALWEKDAGEANWFDFGSAYLSASWPDARMEWLLGDYHLE
;
A
#
# COMPACT_ATOMS: atom_id res chain seq x y z
N MET A 1 19.03 5.91 -12.38
CA MET A 1 19.33 6.06 -10.94
C MET A 1 18.25 6.94 -10.33
N PHE A 2 17.20 6.30 -9.83
CA PHE A 2 16.09 6.96 -9.13
C PHE A 2 16.58 7.37 -7.75
N ILE A 3 16.52 8.66 -7.42
CA ILE A 3 16.74 9.11 -6.04
C ILE A 3 15.37 9.30 -5.44
N CYS A 4 14.88 8.24 -4.80
CA CYS A 4 13.66 8.28 -4.03
C CYS A 4 13.98 8.94 -2.68
N LEU A 5 13.56 10.20 -2.50
CA LEU A 5 13.62 10.86 -1.19
C LEU A 5 12.50 10.29 -0.33
N LEU A 6 12.76 9.14 0.28
CA LEU A 6 11.88 8.54 1.25
C LEU A 6 11.71 9.48 2.45
N PRO A 7 10.49 9.64 3.00
CA PRO A 7 10.30 10.35 4.25
C PRO A 7 11.19 9.73 5.33
N VAL A 8 11.81 10.59 6.14
CA VAL A 8 12.81 10.29 7.20
C VAL A 8 12.35 9.26 8.24
N SER A 9 11.09 8.80 8.19
CA SER A 9 10.60 7.65 8.94
C SER A 9 11.19 6.29 8.52
N LEU A 10 11.80 6.18 7.32
CA LEU A 10 12.41 4.92 6.88
C LEU A 10 13.78 4.64 7.54
N ALA A 11 14.38 5.63 8.20
CA ALA A 11 15.79 5.60 8.62
C ALA A 11 16.07 4.86 9.95
N THR A 12 15.11 4.09 10.48
CA THR A 12 15.38 3.17 11.60
C THR A 12 15.01 1.72 11.29
N LEU A 13 15.06 1.32 10.02
CA LEU A 13 15.33 -0.08 9.69
C LEU A 13 16.84 -0.25 9.65
N ARG A 14 17.37 -1.08 10.55
CA ARG A 14 18.81 -1.37 10.63
C ARG A 14 19.29 -1.83 9.26
N ALA A 15 20.45 -1.32 8.84
CA ALA A 15 21.10 -1.58 7.55
C ALA A 15 21.47 -3.06 7.26
N GLN A 16 20.93 -4.03 8.02
CA GLN A 16 21.11 -5.47 7.85
C GLN A 16 19.89 -6.20 7.25
N GLU A 17 18.74 -5.54 7.04
CA GLU A 17 17.50 -6.18 6.54
C GLU A 17 17.17 -5.88 5.05
N ALA A 18 18.05 -5.19 4.34
CA ALA A 18 17.87 -4.83 2.92
C ALA A 18 17.69 -6.00 1.91
N PRO A 19 18.32 -7.20 2.05
CA PRO A 19 18.31 -8.19 0.97
C PRO A 19 16.95 -8.92 0.81
N LEU A 20 16.13 -8.94 1.86
CA LEU A 20 14.80 -9.53 1.78
C LEU A 20 13.83 -8.58 1.07
N LEU A 21 13.85 -7.29 1.40
CA LEU A 21 13.02 -6.30 0.71
C LEU A 21 13.40 -6.20 -0.77
N GLU A 22 14.70 -6.24 -1.09
CA GLU A 22 15.21 -6.18 -2.46
C GLU A 22 14.79 -7.41 -3.28
N SER A 23 14.94 -8.63 -2.74
CA SER A 23 14.47 -9.85 -3.43
C SER A 23 12.94 -9.93 -3.56
N LEU A 24 12.19 -9.32 -2.63
CA LEU A 24 10.74 -9.23 -2.70
C LEU A 24 10.26 -8.19 -3.72
N LEU A 25 11.01 -7.10 -3.91
CA LEU A 25 10.77 -6.14 -4.98
C LEU A 25 11.01 -6.76 -6.36
N GLU A 26 12.11 -7.51 -6.52
CA GLU A 26 12.38 -8.25 -7.76
C GLU A 26 11.23 -9.23 -8.10
N ASN A 27 10.72 -9.96 -7.11
CA ASN A 27 9.57 -10.87 -7.31
C ASN A 27 8.25 -10.11 -7.61
N ALA A 28 8.01 -8.97 -6.97
CA ALA A 28 6.81 -8.16 -7.21
C ALA A 28 6.83 -7.48 -8.60
N GLU A 29 8.02 -7.09 -9.08
CA GLU A 29 8.22 -6.58 -10.44
C GLU A 29 7.89 -7.61 -11.52
N GLU A 30 8.08 -8.91 -11.24
CA GLU A 30 7.69 -9.99 -12.16
C GLU A 30 6.16 -10.20 -12.20
N GLU A 31 5.43 -9.89 -11.11
CA GLU A 31 3.98 -10.07 -10.98
C GLU A 31 3.16 -8.84 -11.43
N ALA A 32 3.32 -8.38 -12.68
CA ALA A 32 2.41 -7.50 -13.44
C ALA A 32 1.92 -6.14 -12.83
N GLN A 33 2.14 -5.87 -11.55
CA GLN A 33 1.84 -4.62 -10.87
C GLN A 33 3.20 -3.96 -10.61
N GLY A 34 3.57 -2.98 -11.43
CA GLY A 34 4.89 -2.34 -11.37
C GLY A 34 5.32 -1.94 -9.95
N ALA A 35 6.63 -1.97 -9.70
CA ALA A 35 7.24 -1.73 -8.37
C ALA A 35 6.65 -0.55 -7.59
N ASP A 36 6.22 0.50 -8.29
CA ASP A 36 5.64 1.70 -7.69
C ASP A 36 4.34 1.43 -6.92
N GLY A 37 3.45 0.57 -7.43
CA GLY A 37 2.20 0.21 -6.76
C GLY A 37 2.42 -0.67 -5.53
N PHE A 38 3.39 -1.58 -5.62
CA PHE A 38 3.80 -2.43 -4.50
C PHE A 38 4.44 -1.63 -3.36
N LEU A 39 5.36 -0.72 -3.68
CA LEU A 39 5.99 0.18 -2.72
C LEU A 39 4.95 1.06 -2.03
N GLU A 40 3.98 1.57 -2.78
CA GLU A 40 2.88 2.35 -2.24
C GLU A 40 2.00 1.57 -1.26
N LEU A 41 1.65 0.31 -1.60
CA LEU A 41 0.92 -0.58 -0.70
C LEU A 41 1.69 -0.82 0.62
N LEU A 42 3.00 -1.09 0.53
CA LEU A 42 3.84 -1.29 1.72
C LEU A 42 3.92 -0.05 2.60
N GLU A 43 4.12 1.12 1.99
CA GLU A 43 4.15 2.40 2.71
C GLU A 43 2.82 2.65 3.44
N ASP A 44 1.69 2.28 2.82
CA ASP A 44 0.36 2.39 3.41
C ASP A 44 0.17 1.46 4.60
N LEU A 45 0.57 0.19 4.47
CA LEU A 45 0.48 -0.78 5.55
C LEU A 45 1.40 -0.42 6.73
N GLN A 46 2.54 0.22 6.47
CA GLN A 46 3.41 0.71 7.55
C GLN A 46 2.81 1.93 8.25
N ARG A 47 2.19 2.87 7.52
CA ARG A 47 1.52 4.04 8.11
C ARG A 47 0.24 3.65 8.86
N HIS A 48 -0.48 2.65 8.34
CA HIS A 48 -1.73 2.15 8.89
C HIS A 48 -1.66 0.64 9.07
N PRO A 49 -0.93 0.16 10.09
CA PRO A 49 -0.84 -1.25 10.38
C PRO A 49 -2.22 -1.87 10.53
N LEU A 50 -2.38 -3.11 10.08
CA LEU A 50 -3.65 -3.81 10.13
C LEU A 50 -3.90 -4.35 11.55
N ALA A 51 -5.14 -4.20 12.02
CA ALA A 51 -5.56 -4.71 13.32
C ALA A 51 -5.73 -6.25 13.29
N VAL A 52 -4.66 -7.01 13.55
CA VAL A 52 -4.64 -8.48 13.39
C VAL A 52 -5.79 -9.20 14.10
N ASN A 53 -6.15 -8.72 15.30
CA ASN A 53 -7.21 -9.33 16.11
C ASN A 53 -8.63 -9.12 15.57
N ASN A 54 -8.83 -8.10 14.73
CA ASN A 54 -10.13 -7.75 14.17
C ASN A 54 -10.21 -8.02 12.66
N ALA A 55 -9.06 -8.14 11.98
CA ALA A 55 -8.99 -8.34 10.54
C ALA A 55 -9.67 -9.64 10.08
N THR A 56 -10.35 -9.61 8.95
CA THR A 56 -10.83 -10.80 8.25
C THR A 56 -9.69 -11.48 7.49
N ALA A 57 -9.90 -12.72 7.04
CA ALA A 57 -8.91 -13.40 6.20
C ALA A 57 -8.67 -12.64 4.88
N GLY A 58 -9.71 -12.01 4.30
CA GLY A 58 -9.58 -11.18 3.11
C GLY A 58 -8.79 -9.89 3.35
N GLU A 59 -8.98 -9.24 4.51
CA GLU A 59 -8.18 -8.07 4.88
C GLU A 59 -6.71 -8.43 5.14
N LEU A 60 -6.45 -9.59 5.74
CA LEU A 60 -5.09 -10.10 5.94
C LEU A 60 -4.40 -10.40 4.60
N LEU A 61 -5.12 -10.87 3.58
CA LEU A 61 -4.58 -11.10 2.24
C LEU A 61 -4.14 -9.82 1.51
N ARG A 62 -4.51 -8.63 2.00
CA ARG A 62 -4.00 -7.36 1.48
C ARG A 62 -2.54 -7.13 1.86
N ILE A 63 -2.05 -7.81 2.89
CA ILE A 63 -0.65 -7.72 3.30
C ILE A 63 0.15 -8.58 2.33
N PRO A 64 1.12 -7.99 1.62
CA PRO A 64 2.05 -8.78 0.82
C PRO A 64 2.65 -9.92 1.65
N PHE A 65 3.02 -11.02 1.00
CA PHE A 65 3.64 -12.19 1.63
C PHE A 65 2.71 -13.09 2.46
N LEU A 66 1.50 -12.64 2.82
CA LEU A 66 0.51 -13.51 3.47
C LEU A 66 -0.22 -14.37 2.44
N THR A 67 -0.08 -15.68 2.58
CA THR A 67 -0.86 -16.65 1.80
C THR A 67 -2.26 -16.84 2.41
N GLY A 68 -3.20 -17.31 1.59
CA GLY A 68 -4.56 -17.63 2.05
C GLY A 68 -4.61 -18.70 3.14
N ASP A 69 -3.61 -19.59 3.20
CA ASP A 69 -3.49 -20.57 4.27
C ASP A 69 -3.09 -19.92 5.59
N ILE A 70 -2.04 -19.08 5.57
CA ILE A 70 -1.57 -18.36 6.74
C ILE A 70 -2.65 -17.40 7.26
N ALA A 71 -3.30 -16.64 6.38
CA ALA A 71 -4.39 -15.73 6.75
C ALA A 71 -5.55 -16.47 7.47
N ARG A 72 -5.93 -17.64 6.97
CA ARG A 72 -6.94 -18.50 7.62
C ARG A 72 -6.44 -19.05 8.95
N GLU A 73 -5.18 -19.41 9.05
CA GLU A 73 -4.61 -19.96 10.27
C GLU A 73 -4.49 -18.91 11.38
N ILE A 74 -4.15 -17.66 11.07
CA ILE A 74 -4.22 -16.53 12.02
C ILE A 74 -5.65 -16.39 12.57
N VAL A 75 -6.66 -16.43 11.70
CA VAL A 75 -8.08 -16.33 12.10
C VAL A 75 -8.52 -17.55 12.95
N ARG A 76 -7.99 -18.75 12.68
CA ARG A 76 -8.28 -19.94 13.49
C ARG A 76 -7.57 -19.89 14.84
N TYR A 77 -6.30 -19.47 14.85
CA TYR A 77 -5.50 -19.34 16.06
C TYR A 77 -6.20 -18.42 17.06
N ARG A 78 -6.65 -17.24 16.62
CA ARG A 78 -7.36 -16.31 17.51
C ARG A 78 -8.68 -16.84 18.09
N LYS A 79 -9.35 -17.73 17.36
CA LYS A 79 -10.60 -18.37 17.81
C LYS A 79 -10.33 -19.46 18.86
N ARG A 80 -9.20 -20.16 18.77
CA ARG A 80 -8.85 -21.26 19.69
C ARG A 80 -8.12 -20.79 20.94
N HIS A 81 -7.17 -19.87 20.78
CA HIS A 81 -6.25 -19.46 21.86
C HIS A 81 -6.56 -18.07 22.43
N GLY A 82 -7.51 -17.36 21.84
CA GLY A 82 -7.81 -15.97 22.21
C GLY A 82 -6.98 -14.96 21.43
N ARG A 83 -6.92 -13.73 21.93
CA ARG A 83 -6.33 -12.60 21.20
C ARG A 83 -4.79 -12.72 21.14
N LEU A 84 -4.21 -12.29 20.03
CA LEU A 84 -2.77 -12.06 19.91
C LEU A 84 -2.43 -10.74 20.62
N ASN A 85 -1.52 -10.77 21.58
CA ASN A 85 -1.13 -9.61 22.38
C ASN A 85 0.17 -8.97 21.88
N SER A 86 1.02 -9.75 21.22
CA SER A 86 2.31 -9.30 20.72
C SER A 86 2.69 -9.97 19.39
N VAL A 87 3.70 -9.40 18.72
CA VAL A 87 4.32 -9.98 17.53
C VAL A 87 4.83 -11.40 17.79
N ALA A 88 5.36 -11.69 18.98
CA ALA A 88 5.88 -13.01 19.34
C ALA A 88 4.79 -14.10 19.36
N ASP A 89 3.51 -13.72 19.52
CA ASP A 89 2.42 -14.68 19.47
C ASP A 89 2.19 -15.21 18.03
N LEU A 90 2.69 -14.50 17.00
CA LEU A 90 2.64 -14.96 15.60
C LEU A 90 3.53 -16.18 15.37
N ASP A 91 4.64 -16.32 16.10
CA ASP A 91 5.53 -17.48 15.99
C ASP A 91 4.82 -18.78 16.43
N SER A 92 3.72 -18.66 17.18
CA SER A 92 2.89 -19.79 17.59
C SER A 92 1.80 -20.15 16.57
N VAL A 93 1.64 -19.37 15.50
CA VAL A 93 0.67 -19.63 14.44
C VAL A 93 1.30 -20.60 13.44
N PRO A 94 0.69 -21.77 13.18
CA PRO A 94 1.23 -22.73 12.23
C PRO A 94 1.42 -22.12 10.83
N GLY A 95 2.60 -22.32 10.25
CA GLY A 95 2.94 -21.83 8.91
C GLY A 95 3.57 -20.42 8.89
N ILE A 96 3.70 -19.75 10.03
CA ILE A 96 4.48 -18.51 10.14
C ILE A 96 5.91 -18.85 10.58
N SER A 97 6.89 -18.49 9.76
CA SER A 97 8.31 -18.59 10.12
C SER A 97 8.76 -17.31 10.85
N ARG A 98 9.91 -17.38 11.53
CA ARG A 98 10.47 -16.22 12.24
C ARG A 98 10.78 -15.07 11.29
N GLU A 99 11.29 -15.37 10.09
CA GLU A 99 11.58 -14.37 9.06
C GLU A 99 10.30 -13.66 8.62
N LEU A 100 9.20 -14.41 8.46
CA LEU A 100 7.90 -13.83 8.13
C LEU A 100 7.35 -12.98 9.28
N THR A 101 7.51 -13.42 10.54
CA THR A 101 7.14 -12.62 11.71
C THR A 101 7.84 -11.26 11.73
N GLU A 102 9.14 -11.22 11.41
CA GLU A 102 9.93 -9.98 11.35
C GLU A 102 9.40 -9.02 10.26
N VAL A 103 9.01 -9.56 9.09
CA VAL A 103 8.38 -8.77 8.01
C VAL A 103 6.99 -8.27 8.38
N LEU A 104 6.19 -9.07 9.07
CA LEU A 104 4.82 -8.72 9.46
C LEU A 104 4.75 -7.75 10.63
N ALA A 105 5.78 -7.71 11.47
CA ALA A 105 5.85 -6.90 12.68
C ALA A 105 5.51 -5.41 12.44
N PRO A 106 6.09 -4.70 11.45
CA PRO A 106 5.74 -3.31 11.17
C PRO A 106 4.37 -3.13 10.48
N LEU A 107 3.78 -4.19 9.93
CA LEU A 107 2.54 -4.13 9.14
C LEU A 107 1.28 -4.43 9.96
N LEU A 108 1.45 -4.88 11.20
CA LEU A 108 0.37 -5.31 12.09
C LEU A 108 0.38 -4.55 13.42
N HIS A 109 -0.81 -4.31 13.98
CA HIS A 109 -0.94 -3.90 15.37
C HIS A 109 -1.87 -4.81 16.17
N PHE A 110 -1.55 -5.00 17.45
CA PHE A 110 -2.21 -5.95 18.35
C PHE A 110 -3.22 -5.28 19.28
N ARG A 111 -3.09 -3.96 19.49
CA ARG A 111 -3.97 -3.17 20.36
C ARG A 111 -5.36 -2.98 19.73
N GLN A 112 -6.40 -2.98 20.56
CA GLN A 112 -7.68 -2.39 20.18
C GLN A 112 -7.54 -0.88 20.24
N GLN A 113 -7.43 -0.24 19.09
CA GLN A 113 -7.71 1.19 19.00
C GLN A 113 -9.18 1.35 18.66
N ALA A 114 -9.86 2.25 19.36
CA ALA A 114 -11.17 2.74 18.90
C ALA A 114 -10.97 3.32 17.50
N THR A 115 -11.88 3.02 16.57
CA THR A 115 -11.80 3.54 15.21
C THR A 115 -11.83 5.06 15.26
N GLN A 116 -10.67 5.68 15.06
CA GLN A 116 -10.54 7.13 14.92
C GLN A 116 -10.76 7.49 13.44
N THR A 117 -11.26 8.70 13.20
CA THR A 117 -11.24 9.32 11.88
C THR A 117 -9.80 9.32 11.37
N ARG A 118 -9.54 8.61 10.27
CA ARG A 118 -8.25 8.66 9.58
C ARG A 118 -8.33 9.63 8.41
N PHE A 119 -7.30 10.45 8.30
CA PHE A 119 -7.10 11.40 7.22
C PHE A 119 -5.65 11.24 6.78
N ASP A 120 -5.46 10.87 5.52
CA ASP A 120 -4.15 10.60 4.96
C ASP A 120 -3.99 11.35 3.66
N TYR A 121 -2.93 12.15 3.58
CA TYR A 121 -2.60 12.91 2.39
C TYR A 121 -1.14 12.70 2.02
N CYS A 122 -0.91 12.27 0.80
CA CYS A 122 0.41 11.99 0.26
C CYS A 122 0.65 12.88 -0.96
N ILE A 123 1.84 13.49 -1.01
CA ILE A 123 2.35 14.18 -2.20
C ILE A 123 3.68 13.52 -2.56
N ARG A 124 3.81 13.12 -3.82
CA ARG A 124 5.08 12.73 -4.42
C ARG A 124 5.39 13.67 -5.57
N ALA A 125 6.62 14.14 -5.62
CA ALA A 125 7.12 14.98 -6.69
C ALA A 125 8.42 14.39 -7.20
N ALA A 126 8.48 14.10 -8.49
CA ALA A 126 9.68 13.56 -9.12
C ALA A 126 10.00 14.36 -10.39
N ARG A 127 11.26 14.35 -10.80
CA ARG A 127 11.66 14.90 -12.10
C ARG A 127 12.63 13.97 -12.79
N ALA A 128 12.43 13.76 -14.08
CA ALA A 128 13.43 13.08 -14.88
C ALA A 128 14.69 13.97 -14.96
N LEU A 129 15.86 13.41 -14.63
CA LEU A 129 17.14 14.10 -14.77
C LEU A 129 17.62 14.13 -16.23
N HIS A 130 17.13 13.19 -17.05
CA HIS A 130 17.39 13.13 -18.48
C HIS A 130 16.06 13.22 -19.23
N ILE A 131 16.10 13.81 -20.43
CA ILE A 131 14.93 13.82 -21.32
C ILE A 131 14.80 12.41 -21.92
N PRO A 132 13.65 11.72 -21.77
CA PRO A 132 13.45 10.38 -22.31
C PRO A 132 13.62 10.38 -23.83
N ALA A 133 14.15 9.28 -24.39
CA ALA A 133 14.49 9.20 -25.81
C ALA A 133 13.29 9.45 -26.74
N GLY A 134 12.07 9.07 -26.30
CA GLY A 134 10.82 9.29 -27.04
C GLY A 134 10.48 10.76 -27.31
N TYR A 135 11.03 11.68 -26.52
CA TYR A 135 10.81 13.12 -26.66
C TYR A 135 11.97 13.86 -27.38
N ARG A 136 12.95 13.13 -27.93
CA ARG A 136 14.03 13.70 -28.76
C ARG A 136 13.63 13.90 -30.22
N SER A 137 12.36 13.64 -30.55
CA SER A 137 11.81 13.86 -31.89
C SER A 137 11.70 15.36 -32.21
N THR A 138 11.87 15.73 -33.48
CA THR A 138 11.56 17.08 -34.00
C THR A 138 10.07 17.30 -34.24
N ASP A 139 9.25 16.27 -34.04
CA ASP A 139 7.80 16.32 -34.12
C ASP A 139 7.21 17.24 -33.02
N PRO A 140 6.51 18.34 -33.37
CA PRO A 140 5.91 19.25 -32.41
C PRO A 140 4.95 18.57 -31.42
N GLU A 141 4.28 17.49 -31.82
CA GLU A 141 3.34 16.78 -30.94
C GLU A 141 4.02 15.89 -29.89
N ARG A 142 5.29 15.53 -30.10
CA ARG A 142 6.10 14.72 -29.16
C ARG A 142 7.10 15.56 -28.38
N ARG A 143 6.81 16.85 -28.22
CA ARG A 143 7.67 17.79 -27.53
C ARG A 143 7.62 17.54 -26.03
N TYR A 144 8.78 17.50 -25.38
CA TYR A 144 8.84 17.46 -23.92
C TYR A 144 8.47 18.83 -23.34
N HIS A 145 7.34 18.91 -22.63
CA HIS A 145 6.85 20.16 -22.08
C HIS A 145 7.33 20.41 -20.65
N HIS A 146 6.96 19.53 -19.71
CA HIS A 146 7.23 19.77 -18.28
C HIS A 146 7.89 18.58 -17.58
N PRO A 147 9.08 18.73 -16.98
CA PRO A 147 9.85 17.60 -16.44
C PRO A 147 9.34 17.03 -15.12
N LEU A 148 8.39 17.72 -14.47
CA LEU A 148 7.89 17.36 -13.15
C LEU A 148 6.73 16.37 -13.28
N TYR A 149 6.91 15.24 -12.60
CA TYR A 149 5.86 14.34 -12.19
C TYR A 149 5.32 14.78 -10.83
N LEU A 150 3.99 14.82 -10.68
CA LEU A 150 3.32 15.06 -9.41
C LEU A 150 2.27 13.99 -9.17
N HIS A 151 2.21 13.48 -7.95
CA HIS A 151 1.20 12.53 -7.51
C HIS A 151 0.64 12.98 -6.18
N HIS A 152 -0.68 13.12 -6.12
CA HIS A 152 -1.42 13.56 -4.96
C HIS A 152 -2.48 12.53 -4.64
N ARG A 153 -2.48 12.05 -3.40
CA ARG A 153 -3.45 11.07 -2.94
C ARG A 153 -4.02 11.46 -1.61
N LEU A 154 -5.34 11.45 -1.53
CA LEU A 154 -6.12 11.73 -0.34
C LEU A 154 -6.92 10.48 0.02
N ARG A 155 -6.91 10.08 1.29
CA ARG A 155 -7.81 9.06 1.83
C ARG A 155 -8.44 9.52 3.14
N LEU A 156 -9.71 9.19 3.30
CA LEU A 156 -10.54 9.55 4.44
C LEU A 156 -11.28 8.32 4.93
N GLN A 157 -11.12 7.98 6.19
CA GLN A 157 -11.88 6.93 6.85
C GLN A 157 -12.51 7.49 8.13
N PRO A 158 -13.67 8.16 8.03
CA PRO A 158 -14.27 8.85 9.16
C PRO A 158 -14.82 7.91 10.24
N ARG A 159 -15.16 6.68 9.85
CA ARG A 159 -15.63 5.63 10.75
C ARG A 159 -15.41 4.25 10.14
N SER A 160 -15.60 3.22 10.97
CA SER A 160 -15.50 1.83 10.51
C SER A 160 -16.47 1.57 9.36
N GLY A 161 -15.98 0.90 8.32
CA GLY A 161 -16.71 0.57 7.11
C GLY A 161 -17.02 1.74 6.19
N TRP A 162 -16.38 2.91 6.34
CA TRP A 162 -16.53 4.03 5.40
C TRP A 162 -15.16 4.50 4.97
N GLU A 163 -14.92 4.59 3.67
CA GLU A 163 -13.67 5.08 3.11
C GLU A 163 -13.94 5.91 1.87
N ALA A 164 -13.25 7.03 1.70
CA ALA A 164 -13.23 7.79 0.47
C ALA A 164 -11.79 8.06 0.08
N GLY A 165 -11.51 8.02 -1.22
CA GLY A 165 -10.19 8.33 -1.74
C GLY A 165 -10.25 9.17 -3.01
N ALA A 166 -9.21 9.95 -3.22
CA ALA A 166 -8.98 10.69 -4.45
C ALA A 166 -7.50 10.60 -4.82
N LEU A 167 -7.24 10.43 -6.11
CA LEU A 167 -5.92 10.38 -6.71
C LEU A 167 -5.88 11.40 -7.84
N TRP A 168 -4.81 12.17 -7.88
CA TRP A 168 -4.50 13.06 -8.98
C TRP A 168 -3.04 12.88 -9.34
N GLU A 169 -2.79 12.63 -10.62
CA GLU A 169 -1.46 12.45 -11.17
C GLU A 169 -1.21 13.43 -12.29
N LYS A 170 0.05 13.85 -12.37
CA LYS A 170 0.59 14.66 -13.43
C LYS A 170 1.86 14.05 -13.98
N ASP A 171 1.83 13.61 -15.23
CA ASP A 171 2.94 12.95 -15.90
C ASP A 171 4.03 13.92 -16.37
N ALA A 172 5.27 13.42 -16.36
CA ALA A 172 6.42 14.15 -16.85
C ALA A 172 6.47 14.13 -18.38
N GLY A 173 6.57 15.31 -18.98
CA GLY A 173 6.70 15.51 -20.42
C GLY A 173 5.44 16.05 -21.09
N GLU A 174 4.27 15.91 -20.46
CA GLU A 174 3.01 16.41 -20.99
C GLU A 174 2.80 17.91 -20.76
N ALA A 175 1.99 18.53 -21.62
CA ALA A 175 1.61 19.95 -21.52
C ALA A 175 0.48 20.18 -20.52
N ASN A 176 -0.41 19.19 -20.36
CA ASN A 176 -1.54 19.27 -19.46
C ASN A 176 -1.08 19.12 -18.00
N TRP A 177 -1.76 19.84 -17.12
CA TRP A 177 -1.54 19.75 -15.67
C TRP A 177 -2.51 18.77 -15.00
N PHE A 178 -3.56 18.33 -15.70
CA PHE A 178 -4.62 17.46 -15.19
C PHE A 178 -4.89 16.34 -16.20
N ASP A 179 -3.94 15.42 -16.30
CA ASP A 179 -3.92 14.28 -17.20
C ASP A 179 -4.65 13.08 -16.60
N PHE A 180 -4.45 12.80 -15.30
CA PHE A 180 -5.16 11.71 -14.64
C PHE A 180 -5.73 12.11 -13.28
N GLY A 181 -6.98 11.72 -13.03
CA GLY A 181 -7.62 11.86 -11.74
C GLY A 181 -8.67 10.78 -11.54
N SER A 182 -8.73 10.21 -10.35
CA SER A 182 -9.73 9.23 -9.97
C SER A 182 -10.23 9.50 -8.55
N ALA A 183 -11.46 9.09 -8.27
CA ALA A 183 -12.02 9.16 -6.93
C ALA A 183 -12.92 7.94 -6.66
N TYR A 184 -12.98 7.55 -5.39
CA TYR A 184 -13.86 6.49 -4.93
C TYR A 184 -14.45 6.78 -3.55
N LEU A 185 -15.57 6.12 -3.29
CA LEU A 185 -16.24 6.02 -2.01
C LEU A 185 -16.63 4.56 -1.80
N SER A 186 -16.24 3.99 -0.68
CA SER A 186 -16.66 2.67 -0.25
C SER A 186 -17.40 2.72 1.09
N ALA A 187 -18.40 1.86 1.20
CA ALA A 187 -19.17 1.67 2.42
C ALA A 187 -19.45 0.19 2.64
N SER A 188 -19.11 -0.34 3.81
CA SER A 188 -19.35 -1.73 4.20
C SER A 188 -20.23 -1.83 5.44
N TRP A 189 -21.20 -2.75 5.37
CA TRP A 189 -22.12 -3.07 6.46
C TRP A 189 -21.98 -4.55 6.81
N PRO A 190 -21.19 -4.89 7.85
CA PRO A 190 -20.92 -6.27 8.24
C PRO A 190 -22.19 -7.06 8.57
N ASP A 191 -23.18 -6.43 9.22
CA ASP A 191 -24.43 -7.07 9.62
C ASP A 191 -25.28 -7.51 8.42
N ALA A 192 -25.23 -6.74 7.33
CA ALA A 192 -25.96 -7.02 6.09
C ALA A 192 -25.13 -7.83 5.08
N ARG A 193 -23.86 -8.10 5.37
CA ARG A 193 -22.87 -8.69 4.44
C ARG A 193 -22.86 -7.98 3.08
N MET A 194 -23.00 -6.66 3.10
CA MET A 194 -23.05 -5.83 1.90
C MET A 194 -21.89 -4.85 1.89
N GLU A 195 -21.33 -4.66 0.70
CA GLU A 195 -20.26 -3.70 0.42
C GLU A 195 -20.65 -2.93 -0.84
N TRP A 196 -20.56 -1.60 -0.74
CA TRP A 196 -20.77 -0.68 -1.84
C TRP A 196 -19.46 -0.01 -2.17
N LEU A 197 -19.17 0.06 -3.46
CA LEU A 197 -18.03 0.79 -4.01
C LEU A 197 -18.56 1.63 -5.17
N LEU A 198 -18.33 2.93 -5.10
CA LEU A 198 -18.69 3.90 -6.11
C LEU A 198 -17.43 4.69 -6.49
N GLY A 199 -17.05 4.69 -7.75
CA GLY A 199 -15.88 5.43 -8.21
C GLY A 199 -15.44 5.00 -9.59
N ASP A 200 -14.35 5.61 -10.05
CA ASP A 200 -13.67 5.23 -11.28
C ASP A 200 -12.90 3.94 -11.02
N TYR A 201 -13.56 2.79 -11.20
CA TYR A 201 -12.95 1.48 -11.06
C TYR A 201 -13.05 0.75 -12.40
N HIS A 202 -11.90 0.37 -12.97
CA HIS A 202 -11.85 -0.67 -13.98
C HIS A 202 -11.83 -2.02 -13.24
N LEU A 203 -12.98 -2.69 -13.20
CA LEU A 203 -13.04 -4.11 -12.83
C LEU A 203 -12.42 -4.88 -14.00
N GLU A 204 -11.11 -5.16 -13.92
CA GLU A 204 -10.45 -6.19 -14.74
C GLU A 204 -10.56 -7.56 -14.09
#